data_AF-A0A7R9ZN66-F1
#
_entry.id   AF-A0A7R9ZN66-F1
#
_cell.length_a   1.000
_cell.length_b   1.000
_cell.length_c   1.000
_cell.angle_alpha   90.00
_cell.angle_beta   90.00
_cell.angle_gamma   90.00
#
_symmetry.space_group_name_H-M   'P 1'
#
loop_
_entity.id
_entity.type
_entity.pdbx_description
1 polymer ?
#
loop_
_entity_poly.entity_id
_entity_poly.type
_entity_poly.pdbx_seq_one_letter_code
_entity_poly.pdbx_strand_id
1 'polypeptide(L)'
;MDMVRGMLMDVPDLGQSRYDSFDELHLYCYRVAGTVGLMSLPVFGCAQGYNEDIAREPALSLGVAFQLTNILRDVGEDAVQRGRVYLPYDDMAKFGVTEEQILAQKLDQNYVDMMKYQIDRARMYYRRARRGVFMLAPESRLPVQLSLDAYGAILDKIEANGYDTLTTRAYVGKWEKISKIPFSWYRTLDISKTVPFPGDEPVVDE
;
A
#
# COMPACT_ATOMS: atom_id res chain seq x y z
N MET A 1 -1.99 11.64 -18.31
CA MET A 1 -2.34 10.48 -19.19
C MET A 1 -2.03 9.13 -18.56
N ASP A 2 -1.14 9.03 -17.56
CA ASP A 2 -0.77 7.75 -16.95
C ASP A 2 -1.91 7.04 -16.21
N MET A 3 -2.78 7.77 -15.51
CA MET A 3 -3.98 7.19 -14.88
C MET A 3 -4.92 6.56 -15.91
N VAL A 4 -5.16 7.24 -17.04
CA VAL A 4 -5.99 6.70 -18.13
C VAL A 4 -5.37 5.43 -18.70
N ARG A 5 -4.04 5.39 -18.88
CA ARG A 5 -3.33 4.16 -19.28
C ARG A 5 -3.46 3.04 -18.24
N GLY A 6 -3.45 3.37 -16.95
CA GLY A 6 -3.72 2.40 -15.88
C GLY A 6 -5.13 1.84 -15.94
N MET A 7 -6.15 2.71 -16.07
CA MET A 7 -7.56 2.28 -16.17
C MET A 7 -7.81 1.43 -17.41
N LEU A 8 -7.10 1.67 -18.52
CA LEU A 8 -7.17 0.80 -19.71
C LEU A 8 -6.63 -0.61 -19.44
N MET A 9 -5.70 -0.79 -18.49
CA MET A 9 -5.25 -2.12 -18.05
C MET A 9 -6.34 -2.89 -17.28
N ASP A 10 -7.38 -2.21 -16.81
CA ASP A 10 -8.52 -2.82 -16.13
C ASP A 10 -9.69 -3.13 -17.07
N VAL A 11 -9.61 -2.79 -18.35
CA VAL A 11 -10.65 -3.11 -19.33
C VAL A 11 -10.54 -4.60 -19.73
N PRO A 12 -11.62 -5.39 -19.59
CA PRO A 12 -11.67 -6.76 -20.09
C PRO A 12 -11.23 -6.85 -21.56
N ASP A 13 -10.48 -7.89 -21.92
CA ASP A 13 -9.98 -8.17 -23.28
C ASP A 13 -8.95 -7.17 -23.87
N LEU A 14 -8.63 -6.08 -23.17
CA LEU A 14 -7.62 -5.09 -23.58
C LEU A 14 -6.48 -4.93 -22.56
N GLY A 15 -6.70 -5.33 -21.31
CA GLY A 15 -5.81 -5.05 -20.18
C GLY A 15 -4.99 -6.24 -19.66
N GLN A 16 -3.95 -5.94 -18.89
CA GLN A 16 -3.07 -6.92 -18.27
C GLN A 16 -3.66 -7.39 -16.91
N SER A 17 -3.92 -8.68 -16.78
CA SER A 17 -4.50 -9.29 -15.57
C SER A 17 -3.55 -10.23 -14.84
N ARG A 18 -2.33 -10.41 -15.36
CA ARG A 18 -1.25 -11.24 -14.84
C ARG A 18 0.07 -10.49 -14.99
N TYR A 19 0.93 -10.61 -13.99
CA TYR A 19 2.18 -9.86 -13.90
C TYR A 19 3.32 -10.85 -13.70
N ASP A 20 4.34 -10.79 -14.55
CA ASP A 20 5.46 -11.73 -14.46
C ASP A 20 6.32 -11.40 -13.24
N SER A 21 6.58 -10.11 -13.02
CA SER A 21 7.44 -9.61 -11.95
C SER A 21 6.77 -8.51 -11.11
N PHE A 22 7.37 -8.22 -9.95
CA PHE A 22 6.91 -7.12 -9.12
C PHE A 22 7.05 -5.76 -9.82
N ASP A 23 8.03 -5.58 -10.71
CA ASP A 23 8.23 -4.30 -11.40
C ASP A 23 7.05 -3.97 -12.33
N GLU A 24 6.46 -4.98 -12.99
CA GLU A 24 5.25 -4.81 -13.79
C GLU A 24 4.04 -4.47 -12.91
N LEU A 25 3.86 -5.20 -11.80
CA LEU A 25 2.80 -4.91 -10.84
C LEU A 25 2.95 -3.50 -10.23
N HIS A 26 4.19 -3.10 -9.93
CA HIS A 26 4.50 -1.78 -9.42
C HIS A 26 4.17 -0.70 -10.44
N LEU A 27 4.47 -0.91 -11.73
CA LEU A 27 4.08 0.02 -12.79
C LEU A 27 2.56 0.17 -12.88
N TYR A 28 1.81 -0.92 -12.73
CA TYR A 28 0.35 -0.85 -12.61
C TYR A 28 -0.08 -0.01 -11.41
N CYS A 29 0.44 -0.32 -10.20
CA CYS A 29 0.14 0.42 -8.97
C CYS A 29 0.48 1.92 -9.08
N TYR A 30 1.62 2.24 -9.69
CA TYR A 30 2.03 3.61 -9.99
C TYR A 30 0.97 4.31 -10.86
N ARG A 31 0.53 3.67 -11.95
CA ARG A 31 -0.44 4.26 -12.88
C ARG A 31 -1.80 4.49 -12.23
N VAL A 32 -2.35 3.49 -11.52
CA VAL A 32 -3.73 3.55 -11.01
C VAL A 32 -3.87 4.28 -9.68
N ALA A 33 -2.82 4.33 -8.86
CA ALA A 33 -2.89 4.92 -7.52
C ALA A 33 -1.75 5.90 -7.21
N GLY A 34 -0.53 5.63 -7.65
CA GLY A 34 0.59 6.57 -7.49
C GLY A 34 0.30 7.93 -8.13
N THR A 35 -0.23 7.94 -9.35
CA THR A 35 -0.64 9.18 -10.04
C THR A 35 -1.69 9.96 -9.27
N VAL A 36 -2.62 9.29 -8.59
CA VAL A 36 -3.64 9.92 -7.72
C VAL A 36 -2.98 10.62 -6.54
N GLY A 37 -1.96 10.00 -5.93
CA GLY A 37 -1.15 10.65 -4.89
C GLY A 37 -0.51 11.94 -5.39
N LEU A 38 0.09 11.93 -6.59
CA LEU A 38 0.68 13.12 -7.20
C LEU A 38 -0.34 14.21 -7.53
N MET A 39 -1.51 13.84 -8.05
CA MET A 39 -2.58 14.80 -8.35
C MET A 39 -3.18 15.44 -7.09
N SER A 40 -3.06 14.77 -5.94
CA SER A 40 -3.57 15.25 -4.65
C SER A 40 -2.60 16.17 -3.92
N LEU A 41 -1.30 16.14 -4.26
CA LEU A 41 -0.27 16.97 -3.60
C LEU A 41 -0.57 18.48 -3.63
N PRO A 42 -0.93 19.10 -4.77
CA PRO A 42 -1.25 20.53 -4.81
C PRO A 42 -2.47 20.90 -3.95
N VAL A 43 -3.41 19.96 -3.79
CA VAL A 43 -4.61 20.16 -2.96
C VAL A 43 -4.26 20.12 -1.48
N PHE A 44 -3.38 19.20 -1.08
CA PHE A 44 -2.95 19.08 0.32
C PHE A 44 -1.96 20.17 0.73
N GLY A 45 -1.22 20.75 -0.22
CA GLY A 45 -0.22 21.78 0.04
C GLY A 45 1.00 21.25 0.80
N CYS A 46 2.04 22.08 0.87
CA CYS A 46 3.29 21.75 1.55
C CYS A 46 3.50 22.61 2.80
N ALA A 47 4.12 22.05 3.83
CA ALA A 47 4.59 22.80 4.99
C ALA A 47 5.75 23.74 4.62
N GLN A 48 5.97 24.76 5.44
CA GLN A 48 7.10 25.68 5.26
C GLN A 48 8.43 24.92 5.19
N GLY A 49 9.26 25.25 4.20
CA GLY A 49 10.55 24.59 3.96
C GLY A 49 10.48 23.33 3.09
N TYR A 50 9.27 22.89 2.72
CA TYR A 50 9.04 21.79 1.77
C TYR A 50 8.37 22.31 0.49
N ASN A 51 8.54 21.55 -0.59
CA ASN A 51 7.86 21.79 -1.85
C ASN A 51 7.31 20.47 -2.41
N GLU A 52 6.52 20.58 -3.47
CA GLU A 52 5.89 19.42 -4.08
C GLU A 52 6.94 18.40 -4.55
N ASP A 53 8.04 18.84 -5.15
CA ASP A 53 9.10 17.97 -5.68
C ASP A 53 9.67 17.01 -4.63
N ILE A 54 9.94 17.51 -3.42
CA ILE A 54 10.42 16.70 -2.29
C ILE A 54 9.33 15.75 -1.78
N ALA A 55 8.06 16.18 -1.81
CA ALA A 55 6.92 15.40 -1.37
C ALA A 55 6.43 14.35 -2.39
N ARG A 56 6.93 14.37 -3.63
CA ARG A 56 6.52 13.46 -4.73
C ARG A 56 6.71 12.00 -4.38
N GLU A 57 7.90 11.60 -3.91
CA GLU A 57 8.18 10.18 -3.63
C GLU A 57 7.28 9.64 -2.52
N PRO A 58 7.13 10.31 -1.36
CA PRO A 58 6.19 9.85 -0.35
C PRO A 58 4.74 9.75 -0.83
N ALA A 59 4.29 10.70 -1.66
CA ALA A 59 2.94 10.67 -2.23
C ALA A 59 2.74 9.49 -3.21
N LEU A 60 3.74 9.19 -4.04
CA LEU A 60 3.75 8.00 -4.89
C LEU A 60 3.71 6.73 -4.05
N SER A 61 4.58 6.64 -3.05
CA SER A 61 4.63 5.53 -2.12
C SER A 61 3.31 5.32 -1.38
N LEU A 62 2.59 6.39 -1.06
CA LEU A 62 1.25 6.31 -0.44
C LEU A 62 0.25 5.62 -1.37
N GLY A 63 0.18 6.07 -2.63
CA GLY A 63 -0.70 5.49 -3.63
C GLY A 63 -0.38 4.01 -3.87
N VAL A 64 0.91 3.67 -4.04
CA VAL A 64 1.35 2.29 -4.22
C VAL A 64 1.01 1.43 -2.99
N ALA A 65 1.25 1.92 -1.77
CA ALA A 65 0.91 1.19 -0.54
C ALA A 65 -0.58 0.85 -0.47
N PHE A 66 -1.45 1.80 -0.80
CA PHE A 66 -2.90 1.58 -0.82
C PHE A 66 -3.32 0.58 -1.88
N GLN A 67 -2.75 0.66 -3.09
CA GLN A 67 -3.09 -0.27 -4.15
C GLN A 67 -2.62 -1.70 -3.86
N LEU A 68 -1.40 -1.86 -3.34
CA LEU A 68 -0.93 -3.17 -2.88
C LEU A 68 -1.85 -3.70 -1.78
N THR A 69 -2.29 -2.85 -0.85
CA THR A 69 -3.24 -3.28 0.20
C THR A 69 -4.58 -3.74 -0.37
N ASN A 70 -5.11 -3.06 -1.39
CA ASN A 70 -6.33 -3.50 -2.07
C ASN A 70 -6.14 -4.86 -2.73
N ILE A 71 -5.05 -5.04 -3.49
CA ILE A 71 -4.70 -6.31 -4.14
C ILE A 71 -4.61 -7.44 -3.11
N LEU A 72 -3.88 -7.22 -2.02
CA LEU A 72 -3.68 -8.25 -1.00
C LEU A 72 -4.97 -8.58 -0.25
N ARG A 73 -5.84 -7.60 0.00
CA ARG A 73 -7.12 -7.84 0.67
C ARG A 73 -8.11 -8.63 -0.20
N ASP A 74 -8.07 -8.41 -1.51
CA ASP A 74 -9.12 -8.82 -2.44
C ASP A 74 -8.69 -9.99 -3.37
N VAL A 75 -7.60 -10.72 -3.05
CA VAL A 75 -7.02 -11.79 -3.91
C VAL A 75 -8.06 -12.79 -4.40
N GLY A 76 -8.82 -13.40 -3.49
CA GLY A 76 -9.81 -14.40 -3.86
C GLY A 76 -11.03 -13.84 -4.58
N GLU A 77 -11.48 -12.64 -4.20
CA GLU A 77 -12.60 -11.96 -4.87
C GLU A 77 -12.24 -11.65 -6.33
N ASP A 78 -11.05 -11.08 -6.55
CA ASP A 78 -10.55 -10.76 -7.90
C ASP A 78 -10.33 -12.04 -8.73
N ALA A 79 -9.79 -13.11 -8.14
CA ALA A 79 -9.57 -14.36 -8.83
C ALA A 79 -10.88 -15.03 -9.24
N VAL A 80 -11.82 -15.22 -8.30
CA VAL A 80 -13.06 -15.97 -8.53
C VAL A 80 -14.08 -15.18 -9.34
N GLN A 81 -14.25 -13.89 -9.06
CA GLN A 81 -15.32 -13.10 -9.69
C GLN A 81 -14.88 -12.44 -11.00
N ARG A 82 -13.58 -12.17 -11.16
CA ARG A 82 -13.05 -11.40 -12.30
C ARG A 82 -12.01 -12.16 -13.11
N GLY A 83 -11.58 -13.35 -12.67
CA GLY A 83 -10.50 -14.09 -13.32
C GLY A 83 -9.15 -13.37 -13.24
N ARG A 84 -8.94 -12.52 -12.22
CA ARG A 84 -7.76 -11.66 -12.10
C ARG A 84 -6.85 -12.11 -10.96
N VAL A 85 -5.56 -12.23 -11.23
CA VAL A 85 -4.52 -12.56 -10.26
C VAL A 85 -3.40 -11.56 -10.42
N TYR A 86 -3.38 -10.56 -9.54
CA TYR A 86 -2.40 -9.48 -9.56
C TYR A 86 -1.06 -9.86 -8.94
N LEU A 87 -1.01 -10.96 -8.17
CA LEU A 87 0.22 -11.41 -7.51
C LEU A 87 1.29 -11.73 -8.56
N PRO A 88 2.54 -11.28 -8.40
CA PRO A 88 3.59 -11.53 -9.40
C PRO A 88 3.92 -13.01 -9.52
N TYR A 89 4.05 -13.54 -10.74
CA TYR A 89 4.36 -14.95 -10.95
C TYR A 89 5.72 -15.36 -10.41
N ASP A 90 6.75 -14.50 -10.51
CA ASP A 90 8.06 -14.77 -9.91
C ASP A 90 7.96 -14.98 -8.38
N ASP A 91 7.12 -14.18 -7.72
CA ASP A 91 6.88 -14.31 -6.29
C ASP A 91 6.08 -15.58 -6.00
N MET A 92 5.03 -15.87 -6.77
CA MET A 92 4.25 -17.10 -6.63
C MET A 92 5.14 -18.35 -6.80
N ALA A 93 5.99 -18.37 -7.83
CA ALA A 93 6.93 -19.44 -8.11
C ALA A 93 7.96 -19.60 -6.98
N LYS A 94 8.48 -18.50 -6.43
CA LYS A 94 9.41 -18.49 -5.29
C LYS A 94 8.85 -19.21 -4.06
N PHE A 95 7.55 -19.11 -3.81
CA PHE A 95 6.90 -19.79 -2.68
C PHE A 95 6.20 -21.10 -3.08
N GLY A 96 6.21 -21.49 -4.35
CA GLY A 96 5.54 -22.69 -4.84
C GLY A 96 4.00 -22.59 -4.80
N VAL A 97 3.46 -21.38 -5.00
CA VAL A 97 2.02 -21.12 -5.12
C VAL A 97 1.66 -21.09 -6.60
N THR A 98 0.58 -21.75 -6.99
CA THR A 98 0.10 -21.72 -8.38
C THR A 98 -1.18 -20.90 -8.54
N GLU A 99 -1.50 -20.53 -9.77
CA GLU A 99 -2.74 -19.83 -10.06
C GLU A 99 -3.96 -20.71 -9.80
N GLU A 100 -3.89 -21.99 -10.14
CA GLU A 100 -4.95 -22.96 -9.88
C GLU A 100 -5.22 -23.09 -8.38
N GLN A 101 -4.17 -23.00 -7.55
CA GLN A 101 -4.31 -22.97 -6.10
C GLN A 101 -5.12 -21.75 -5.63
N ILE A 102 -4.84 -20.57 -6.20
CA ILE A 102 -5.55 -19.32 -5.88
C ILE A 102 -7.02 -19.42 -6.32
N LEU A 103 -7.27 -19.90 -7.55
CA LEU A 103 -8.62 -20.07 -8.10
C LEU A 103 -9.44 -21.11 -7.32
N ALA A 104 -8.79 -22.18 -6.84
CA ALA A 104 -9.39 -23.18 -5.96
C ALA A 104 -9.51 -22.70 -4.50
N GLN A 105 -9.11 -21.46 -4.19
CA GLN A 105 -9.12 -20.85 -2.86
C GLN A 105 -8.41 -21.73 -1.80
N LYS A 106 -7.33 -22.42 -2.19
CA LYS A 106 -6.60 -23.33 -1.31
C LYS A 106 -5.58 -22.55 -0.47
N LEU A 107 -5.92 -22.37 0.80
CA LEU A 107 -5.04 -21.81 1.82
C LEU A 107 -4.10 -22.89 2.37
N ASP A 108 -2.81 -22.78 2.08
CA ASP A 108 -1.76 -23.62 2.67
C ASP A 108 -0.56 -22.79 3.14
N GLN A 109 0.44 -23.46 3.73
CA GLN A 109 1.58 -22.79 4.33
C GLN A 109 2.40 -21.97 3.32
N ASN A 110 2.54 -22.47 2.09
CA ASN A 110 3.23 -21.77 1.00
C ASN A 110 2.53 -20.44 0.67
N TYR A 111 1.19 -20.46 0.57
CA TYR A 111 0.41 -19.24 0.37
C TYR A 111 0.58 -18.26 1.53
N VAL A 112 0.51 -18.74 2.78
CA VAL A 112 0.68 -17.92 3.98
C VAL A 112 2.05 -17.22 3.98
N ASP A 113 3.12 -17.94 3.64
CA ASP A 113 4.47 -17.37 3.62
C ASP A 113 4.68 -16.39 2.47
N MET A 114 4.07 -16.64 1.30
CA MET A 114 4.00 -15.66 0.22
C MET A 114 3.25 -14.39 0.67
N MET A 115 2.12 -14.52 1.35
CA MET A 115 1.33 -13.38 1.81
C MET A 115 2.09 -12.54 2.84
N LYS A 116 2.82 -13.15 3.78
CA LYS A 116 3.74 -12.43 4.68
C LYS A 116 4.74 -11.59 3.89
N TYR A 117 5.38 -12.20 2.89
CA TYR A 117 6.36 -11.52 2.04
C TYR A 117 5.76 -10.33 1.29
N GLN A 118 4.54 -10.45 0.76
CA GLN A 118 3.84 -9.33 0.10
C GLN A 118 3.42 -8.24 1.09
N ILE A 119 2.95 -8.61 2.28
CA ILE A 119 2.59 -7.65 3.34
C ILE A 119 3.81 -6.84 3.77
N ASP A 120 4.97 -7.47 3.94
CA ASP A 120 6.22 -6.78 4.28
C ASP A 120 6.63 -5.78 3.20
N ARG A 121 6.43 -6.14 1.93
CA ARG A 121 6.63 -5.24 0.80
C ARG A 121 5.68 -4.05 0.84
N ALA A 122 4.39 -4.27 1.07
CA ALA A 122 3.42 -3.18 1.23
C ALA A 122 3.80 -2.26 2.41
N ARG A 123 4.20 -2.84 3.54
CA ARG A 123 4.67 -2.11 4.74
C ARG A 123 5.90 -1.25 4.46
N MET A 124 6.79 -1.66 3.55
CA MET A 124 7.89 -0.81 3.10
C MET A 124 7.38 0.50 2.46
N TYR A 125 6.38 0.42 1.58
CA TYR A 125 5.78 1.62 0.97
C TYR A 125 5.04 2.48 2.01
N TYR A 126 4.36 1.88 2.99
CA TYR A 126 3.79 2.65 4.11
C TYR A 126 4.85 3.41 4.90
N ARG A 127 6.03 2.81 5.14
CA ARG A 127 7.14 3.49 5.82
C ARG A 127 7.67 4.68 5.01
N ARG A 128 7.77 4.55 3.68
CA ARG A 128 8.17 5.65 2.77
C ARG A 128 7.11 6.76 2.76
N ALA A 129 5.85 6.39 2.54
CA ALA A 129 4.71 7.30 2.51
C ALA A 129 4.57 8.12 3.80
N ARG A 130 4.77 7.49 4.96
CA ARG A 130 4.69 8.15 6.27
C ARG A 130 5.68 9.30 6.42
N ARG A 131 6.84 9.26 5.74
CA ARG A 131 7.84 10.35 5.77
C ARG A 131 7.28 11.64 5.16
N GLY A 132 6.36 11.52 4.20
CA GLY A 132 5.74 12.66 3.53
C GLY A 132 4.72 13.40 4.36
N VAL A 133 4.17 12.80 5.43
CA VAL A 133 3.10 13.40 6.23
C VAL A 133 3.54 14.76 6.80
N PHE A 134 4.79 14.88 7.23
CA PHE A 134 5.32 16.14 7.78
C PHE A 134 5.59 17.21 6.71
N MET A 135 5.79 16.78 5.46
CA MET A 135 6.01 17.66 4.32
C MET A 135 4.72 18.34 3.87
N LEU A 136 3.55 17.80 4.24
CA LEU A 136 2.25 18.38 3.95
C LEU A 136 1.94 19.58 4.84
N ALA A 137 1.11 20.50 4.33
CA ALA A 137 0.58 21.59 5.12
C ALA A 137 -0.11 21.06 6.40
N PRO A 138 0.01 21.76 7.55
CA PRO A 138 -0.47 21.29 8.85
C PRO A 138 -1.91 20.76 8.86
N GLU A 139 -2.80 21.42 8.13
CA GLU A 139 -4.23 21.11 8.01
C GLU A 139 -4.48 19.76 7.30
N SER A 140 -3.55 19.35 6.43
CA SER A 140 -3.64 18.14 5.63
C SER A 140 -3.01 16.91 6.31
N ARG A 141 -2.22 17.10 7.38
CA ARG A 141 -1.47 16.01 8.02
C ARG A 141 -2.37 14.96 8.63
N LEU A 142 -3.35 15.39 9.42
CA LEU A 142 -4.25 14.48 10.13
C LEU A 142 -5.06 13.57 9.18
N PRO A 143 -5.76 14.08 8.15
CA PRO A 143 -6.52 13.21 7.25
C PRO A 143 -5.63 12.22 6.50
N VAL A 144 -4.42 12.62 6.09
CA VAL A 144 -3.47 11.71 5.42
C VAL A 144 -2.91 10.67 6.39
N GLN A 145 -2.52 11.08 7.60
CA GLN A 145 -2.04 10.16 8.64
C GLN A 145 -3.12 9.15 9.08
N LEU A 146 -4.35 9.61 9.24
CA LEU A 146 -5.49 8.74 9.55
C LEU A 146 -5.75 7.73 8.42
N SER A 147 -5.65 8.17 7.16
CA SER A 147 -5.80 7.30 6.00
C SER A 147 -4.72 6.24 5.95
N LEU A 148 -3.45 6.62 6.17
CA LEU A 148 -2.31 5.71 6.32
C LEU A 148 -2.57 4.64 7.39
N ASP A 149 -3.05 5.05 8.55
CA ASP A 149 -3.25 4.16 9.70
C ASP A 149 -4.46 3.25 9.54
N ALA A 150 -5.53 3.74 8.90
CA ALA A 150 -6.71 2.95 8.60
C ALA A 150 -6.44 1.91 7.51
N TYR A 151 -5.75 2.28 6.44
CA TYR A 151 -5.39 1.34 5.37
C TYR A 151 -4.30 0.36 5.80
N GLY A 152 -3.26 0.81 6.51
CA GLY A 152 -2.22 -0.07 7.04
C GLY A 152 -2.79 -1.15 7.98
N ALA A 153 -3.82 -0.83 8.75
CA ALA A 153 -4.49 -1.78 9.63
C ALA A 153 -5.27 -2.88 8.90
N ILE A 154 -5.57 -2.72 7.60
CA ILE A 154 -6.11 -3.83 6.80
C ILE A 154 -5.08 -4.96 6.73
N LEU A 155 -3.79 -4.63 6.61
CA LEU A 155 -2.73 -5.65 6.62
C LEU A 155 -2.70 -6.39 7.97
N ASP A 156 -2.85 -5.67 9.07
CA ASP A 156 -2.92 -6.27 10.41
C ASP A 156 -4.16 -7.19 10.56
N LYS A 157 -5.27 -6.87 9.87
CA LYS A 157 -6.45 -7.74 9.81
C LYS A 157 -6.23 -9.00 8.97
N ILE A 158 -5.47 -8.90 7.89
CA ILE A 158 -5.03 -10.06 7.11
C ILE A 158 -4.14 -10.95 7.97
N GLU A 159 -3.24 -10.40 8.78
CA GLU A 159 -2.45 -11.22 9.70
C GLU A 159 -3.32 -11.87 10.78
N ALA A 160 -4.24 -11.11 11.37
CA ALA A 160 -5.10 -11.59 12.45
C ALA A 160 -6.10 -12.67 12.01
N ASN A 161 -6.46 -12.74 10.72
CA ASN A 161 -7.32 -13.79 10.17
C ASN A 161 -6.54 -15.01 9.66
N GLY A 162 -5.23 -15.10 9.92
CA GLY A 162 -4.40 -16.21 9.46
C GLY A 162 -3.99 -16.11 7.99
N TYR A 163 -3.91 -14.90 7.45
CA TYR A 163 -3.55 -14.60 6.05
C TYR A 163 -4.57 -15.10 5.02
N ASP A 164 -5.81 -15.38 5.45
CA ASP A 164 -6.86 -15.80 4.53
C ASP A 164 -7.43 -14.59 3.78
N THR A 165 -6.90 -14.37 2.58
CA THR A 165 -7.40 -13.39 1.60
C THR A 165 -8.06 -14.06 0.39
N LEU A 166 -8.22 -15.38 0.45
CA LEU A 166 -8.85 -16.19 -0.59
C LEU A 166 -10.35 -16.30 -0.36
N THR A 167 -10.78 -16.53 0.88
CA THR A 167 -12.20 -16.72 1.21
C THR A 167 -12.81 -15.54 1.95
N THR A 168 -11.98 -14.81 2.69
CA THR A 168 -12.44 -13.78 3.62
C THR A 168 -11.82 -12.44 3.28
N ARG A 169 -12.67 -11.42 3.14
CA ARG A 169 -12.22 -10.05 2.90
C ARG A 169 -11.91 -9.34 4.22
N ALA A 170 -10.66 -8.93 4.41
CA ALA A 170 -10.23 -8.20 5.60
C ALA A 170 -10.69 -6.73 5.57
N TYR A 171 -11.30 -6.20 6.62
CA TYR A 171 -11.72 -4.80 6.69
C TYR A 171 -11.54 -4.21 8.07
N VAL A 172 -11.36 -2.89 8.12
CA VAL A 172 -11.30 -2.11 9.37
C VAL A 172 -12.69 -1.54 9.66
N GLY A 173 -13.26 -1.91 10.80
CA GLY A 173 -14.60 -1.48 11.21
C GLY A 173 -14.69 0.02 11.50
N LYS A 174 -15.91 0.57 11.54
CA LYS A 174 -16.15 2.00 11.77
C LYS A 174 -15.54 2.48 13.10
N TRP A 175 -15.76 1.74 14.19
CA TRP A 175 -15.24 2.07 15.51
C TRP A 175 -13.72 1.98 15.60
N GLU A 176 -13.12 1.04 14.89
CA GLU A 176 -11.68 0.89 14.83
C GLU A 176 -11.03 2.07 14.08
N LYS A 177 -11.65 2.56 12.99
CA LYS A 177 -11.23 3.80 12.33
C LYS A 177 -11.30 5.00 13.29
N ILE A 178 -12.37 5.12 14.07
CA ILE A 178 -12.53 6.20 15.05
C ILE A 178 -11.47 6.09 16.15
N SER A 179 -11.19 4.89 16.66
CA SER A 179 -10.18 4.66 17.70
C SER A 179 -8.77 5.06 17.28
N LYS A 180 -8.50 5.13 15.97
CA LYS A 180 -7.20 5.57 15.44
C LYS A 180 -7.01 7.08 15.49
N ILE A 181 -8.08 7.89 15.58
CA ILE A 181 -7.99 9.35 15.52
C ILE A 181 -7.03 9.93 16.57
N PRO A 182 -7.13 9.60 17.88
CA PRO A 182 -6.24 10.17 18.89
C PRO A 182 -4.78 9.82 18.65
N PHE A 183 -4.52 8.58 18.22
CA PHE A 183 -3.18 8.08 17.96
C PHE A 183 -2.57 8.65 16.68
N SER A 184 -3.36 8.75 15.60
CA SER A 184 -2.96 9.42 14.37
C SER A 184 -2.68 10.91 14.61
N TRP A 185 -3.51 11.57 15.41
CA TRP A 185 -3.28 12.97 15.83
C TRP A 185 -1.98 13.11 16.63
N TYR A 186 -1.76 12.25 17.64
CA TYR A 186 -0.50 12.24 18.39
C TYR A 186 0.72 12.08 17.46
N ARG A 187 0.67 11.20 16.47
CA ARG A 187 1.75 11.03 15.48
C ARG A 187 2.00 12.26 14.60
N THR A 188 0.97 13.07 14.36
CA THR A 188 1.17 14.37 13.68
C THR A 188 1.78 15.45 14.58
N LEU A 189 1.69 15.26 15.91
CA LEU A 189 2.22 16.17 16.93
C LEU A 189 3.59 15.77 17.48
N ASP A 190 4.02 14.51 17.30
CA ASP A 190 5.34 14.01 17.71
C ASP A 190 6.45 14.59 16.81
N ILE A 191 6.59 15.90 16.92
CA ILE A 191 7.44 16.83 16.16
C ILE A 191 8.91 16.73 16.63
N SER A 192 9.26 15.81 17.55
CA SER A 192 10.56 15.85 18.24
C SER A 192 11.46 14.61 18.11
N LYS A 193 11.03 13.49 17.52
CA LYS A 193 11.89 12.29 17.41
C LYS A 193 11.80 11.56 16.07
N THR A 194 12.70 11.97 15.16
CA THR A 194 13.52 11.15 14.25
C THR A 194 12.89 10.13 13.30
N VAL A 195 13.37 10.14 12.05
CA VAL A 195 13.99 8.92 11.48
C VAL A 195 15.25 9.28 10.68
N PRO A 196 16.47 8.99 11.18
CA PRO A 196 17.64 8.78 10.31
C PRO A 196 17.50 7.45 9.54
N PHE A 197 18.07 7.41 8.34
CA PHE A 197 17.87 6.43 7.26
C PHE A 197 18.99 5.36 7.17
N PRO A 198 18.81 4.28 6.39
CA PRO A 198 19.92 3.40 6.01
C PRO A 198 20.95 4.19 5.18
N GLY A 199 22.12 4.46 5.77
CA GLY A 199 23.17 5.32 5.20
C GLY A 199 23.41 6.62 5.98
N ASP A 200 22.59 6.94 6.98
CA ASP A 200 22.86 8.06 7.88
C ASP A 200 23.84 7.62 8.96
N GLU A 201 25.00 8.26 9.05
CA GLU A 201 25.86 8.12 10.22
C GLU A 201 25.15 8.73 11.45
N PRO A 202 25.26 8.09 12.63
CA PRO A 202 24.66 8.62 13.83
C PRO A 202 25.25 10.00 14.14
N VAL A 203 24.39 11.01 14.28
CA VAL A 203 24.78 12.27 14.91
C VAL A 203 25.10 11.93 16.35
N VAL A 204 26.39 11.91 16.67
CA VAL A 204 26.90 11.79 18.03
C VAL A 204 26.70 13.16 18.67
N ASP A 205 25.79 13.26 19.62
CA ASP A 205 25.60 14.49 20.40
C ASP A 205 26.88 14.79 21.19
N GLU A 206 27.43 16.00 21.02
CA GLU A 206 28.49 16.60 21.87
C GLU A 206 27.91 17.13 23.20
#